data_AF-Q4L3J3-F1
#
_entry.id   AF-Q4L3J3-F1
#
_cell.length_a   1.000
_cell.length_b   1.000
_cell.length_c   1.000
_cell.angle_alpha   90.00
_cell.angle_beta   90.00
_cell.angle_gamma   90.00
#
_symmetry.space_group_name_H-M   'P 1'
#
loop_
_entity.id
_entity.type
_entity.pdbx_description
1 polymer ?
#
loop_
_entity_poly.entity_id
_entity_poly.type
_entity_poly.pdbx_seq_one_letter_code
_entity_poly.pdbx_strand_id
1 'polypeptide(L)'
;MAHQFIQLEKTFKAFQNSRSSHEQDRLFIDIVNHIQPKLFIKFKSYGIQNEDIEDLVQETLIRIYLALHTFDFSTDVPFEHYLNCIVRSMRNDFWRRKYIETDKHDSIINDYVIDYKLNQSSKYIEDICMIKEKRELLASSLTVLSRFERNVAELLMSDYTPSEIAKQLGIKDKVVYNSIQRCKMKMKYYLLKRLY
;
A
#
# COMPACT_ATOMS: atom_id res chain seq x y z
N MET A 1 -27.64 -19.63 35.76
CA MET A 1 -27.73 -19.37 34.31
C MET A 1 -29.13 -19.62 33.75
N ALA A 2 -29.78 -20.77 34.02
CA ALA A 2 -31.12 -21.08 33.49
C ALA A 2 -32.22 -20.04 33.81
N HIS A 3 -32.28 -19.52 35.03
CA HIS A 3 -33.29 -18.53 35.45
C HIS A 3 -33.23 -17.20 34.67
N GLN A 4 -32.04 -16.80 34.19
CA GLN A 4 -31.88 -15.55 33.44
C GLN A 4 -32.33 -15.70 31.98
N PHE A 5 -32.12 -16.86 31.36
CA PHE A 5 -32.60 -17.13 30.01
C PHE A 5 -34.13 -17.27 29.96
N ILE A 6 -34.73 -17.86 30.99
CA ILE A 6 -36.20 -17.91 31.13
C ILE A 6 -36.80 -16.50 31.19
N GLN A 7 -36.16 -15.58 31.93
CA GLN A 7 -36.63 -14.19 31.98
C GLN A 7 -36.44 -13.46 30.64
N LEU A 8 -35.31 -13.68 29.97
CA LEU A 8 -35.05 -13.11 28.66
C LEU A 8 -36.06 -13.60 27.62
N GLU A 9 -36.33 -14.90 27.59
CA GLU A 9 -37.33 -15.50 26.70
C GLU A 9 -38.73 -14.92 26.93
N LYS A 10 -39.12 -14.69 28.19
CA LYS A 10 -40.39 -14.02 28.53
C LYS A 10 -40.44 -12.60 27.96
N THR A 11 -39.37 -11.82 28.10
CA THR A 11 -39.30 -10.46 27.52
C THR A 11 -39.39 -10.49 26.00
N PHE A 12 -38.77 -11.47 25.34
CA PHE A 12 -38.86 -11.65 23.89
C PHE A 12 -40.27 -12.02 23.44
N LYS A 13 -40.94 -12.94 24.14
CA LYS A 13 -42.34 -13.28 23.89
C LYS A 13 -43.25 -12.06 24.10
N ALA A 14 -43.00 -11.24 25.12
CA ALA A 14 -43.75 -10.00 25.34
C ALA A 14 -43.55 -9.01 24.18
N PHE A 15 -42.31 -8.89 23.66
CA PHE A 15 -42.00 -8.02 22.52
C PHE A 15 -42.81 -8.42 21.28
N GLN A 16 -42.84 -9.71 20.92
CA GLN A 16 -43.59 -10.21 19.76
C GLN A 16 -45.10 -10.02 19.88
N ASN A 17 -45.64 -10.19 21.09
CA ASN A 17 -47.08 -10.09 21.32
C ASN A 17 -47.58 -8.64 21.49
N SER A 18 -46.67 -7.68 21.71
CA SER A 18 -47.04 -6.28 21.85
C SER A 18 -47.52 -5.70 20.52
N ARG A 19 -48.64 -4.97 20.57
CA ARG A 19 -49.21 -4.22 19.44
C ARG A 19 -48.81 -2.74 19.45
N SER A 20 -48.09 -2.29 20.47
CA SER A 20 -47.69 -0.90 20.66
C SER A 20 -46.21 -0.73 20.33
N SER A 21 -45.91 0.15 19.36
CA SER A 21 -44.51 0.47 19.01
C SER A 21 -43.72 0.97 20.22
N HIS A 22 -44.35 1.79 21.06
CA HIS A 22 -43.67 2.35 22.24
C HIS A 22 -43.34 1.28 23.30
N GLU A 23 -44.20 0.26 23.43
CA GLU A 23 -43.94 -0.86 24.33
C GLU A 23 -42.86 -1.78 23.76
N GLN A 24 -42.85 -2.03 22.45
CA GLN A 24 -41.79 -2.76 21.77
C GLN A 24 -40.42 -2.08 21.95
N ASP A 25 -40.34 -0.75 21.80
CA ASP A 25 -39.10 0.00 22.01
C ASP A 25 -38.59 -0.18 23.44
N ARG A 26 -39.47 -0.05 24.44
CA ARG A 26 -39.13 -0.26 25.85
C ARG A 26 -38.63 -1.69 26.12
N LEU A 27 -39.35 -2.69 25.61
CA LEU A 27 -38.97 -4.10 25.78
C LEU A 27 -37.64 -4.41 25.09
N PHE A 28 -37.37 -3.79 23.94
CA PHE A 28 -36.10 -3.92 23.26
C PHE A 28 -34.95 -3.30 24.05
N ILE A 29 -35.15 -2.11 24.65
CA ILE A 29 -34.16 -1.50 25.54
C ILE A 29 -33.82 -2.43 26.71
N ASP A 30 -34.83 -3.07 27.32
CA ASP A 30 -34.62 -4.03 28.40
C ASP A 30 -33.80 -5.25 27.94
N ILE A 31 -34.08 -5.74 26.73
CA ILE A 31 -33.32 -6.82 26.08
C ILE A 31 -31.86 -6.41 25.86
N VAL A 32 -31.63 -5.23 25.28
CA VAL A 32 -30.30 -4.70 24.99
C VAL A 32 -29.48 -4.58 26.27
N ASN A 33 -30.05 -3.96 27.32
CA ASN A 33 -29.39 -3.80 28.62
C ASN A 33 -28.98 -5.14 29.24
N HIS A 34 -29.74 -6.20 28.98
CA HIS A 34 -29.43 -7.53 29.49
C HIS A 34 -28.36 -8.28 28.66
N ILE A 35 -28.41 -8.13 27.34
CA ILE A 35 -27.58 -8.91 26.40
C ILE A 35 -26.24 -8.24 26.13
N GLN A 36 -26.21 -6.92 25.99
CA GLN A 36 -25.03 -6.16 25.56
C GLN A 36 -23.78 -6.43 26.44
N PRO A 37 -23.84 -6.39 27.78
CA PRO A 37 -22.66 -6.68 28.61
C PRO A 37 -22.15 -8.11 28.42
N LYS A 38 -23.06 -9.07 28.20
CA LYS A 38 -22.72 -10.48 27.97
C LYS A 38 -22.05 -10.67 26.62
N LEU A 39 -22.53 -10.00 25.58
CA LEU A 39 -21.89 -10.01 24.26
C LEU A 39 -20.47 -9.43 24.33
N PHE A 40 -20.30 -8.31 25.04
CA PHE A 40 -18.98 -7.70 25.22
C PHE A 40 -17.98 -8.69 25.85
N ILE A 41 -18.36 -9.32 26.96
CA ILE A 41 -17.54 -10.34 27.63
C ILE A 41 -17.28 -11.54 26.70
N LYS A 42 -18.29 -11.99 25.95
CA LYS A 42 -18.18 -13.14 25.05
C LYS A 42 -17.22 -12.86 23.89
N PHE A 43 -17.35 -11.72 23.21
CA PHE A 43 -16.46 -11.35 22.11
C PHE A 43 -15.04 -11.10 22.58
N LYS A 44 -14.86 -10.48 23.76
CA LYS A 44 -13.55 -10.37 24.40
C LYS A 44 -12.92 -11.73 24.67
N SER A 45 -13.71 -12.72 25.12
CA SER A 45 -13.24 -14.09 25.34
C SER A 45 -12.84 -14.83 24.04
N TYR A 46 -13.28 -14.35 22.88
CA TYR A 46 -12.85 -14.86 21.58
C TYR A 46 -11.56 -14.21 21.06
N GLY A 47 -10.90 -13.34 21.84
CA GLY A 47 -9.65 -12.68 21.46
C GLY A 47 -9.82 -11.50 20.50
N ILE A 48 -11.03 -10.96 20.39
CA ILE A 48 -11.33 -9.79 19.57
C ILE A 48 -10.85 -8.54 20.30
N GLN A 49 -10.24 -7.60 19.58
CA GLN A 49 -9.70 -6.36 20.15
C GLN A 49 -10.82 -5.40 20.55
N ASN A 50 -10.61 -4.61 21.61
CA ASN A 50 -11.65 -3.72 22.14
C ASN A 50 -12.21 -2.75 21.08
N GLU A 51 -11.35 -2.30 20.16
CA GLU A 51 -11.69 -1.41 19.03
C GLU A 51 -12.77 -2.03 18.11
N ASP A 52 -12.72 -3.35 17.91
CA ASP A 52 -13.64 -4.09 17.04
C ASP A 52 -14.89 -4.60 17.80
N ILE A 53 -14.84 -4.67 19.14
CA ILE A 53 -15.93 -5.26 19.94
C ILE A 53 -17.19 -4.41 19.88
N GLU A 54 -17.07 -3.08 19.95
CA GLU A 54 -18.24 -2.21 19.98
C GLU A 54 -19.10 -2.36 18.73
N ASP A 55 -18.47 -2.30 17.55
CA ASP A 55 -19.13 -2.51 16.25
C ASP A 55 -19.74 -3.91 16.14
N LEU A 56 -19.01 -4.93 16.59
CA LEU A 56 -19.50 -6.31 16.53
C LEU A 56 -20.70 -6.54 17.45
N VAL A 57 -20.71 -5.92 18.64
CA VAL A 57 -21.84 -5.94 19.56
C VAL A 57 -23.04 -5.26 18.92
N GLN A 58 -22.87 -4.08 18.31
CA GLN A 58 -23.96 -3.38 17.63
C GLN A 58 -24.53 -4.20 16.46
N GLU A 59 -23.68 -4.74 15.57
CA GLU A 59 -24.12 -5.61 14.47
C GLU A 59 -24.89 -6.84 14.99
N THR A 60 -24.43 -7.41 16.12
CA THR A 60 -25.11 -8.55 16.77
C THR A 60 -26.48 -8.16 17.33
N LEU A 61 -26.59 -7.00 17.99
CA LEU A 61 -27.85 -6.50 18.52
C LEU A 61 -28.88 -6.24 17.40
N ILE A 62 -28.44 -5.72 16.25
CA ILE A 62 -29.30 -5.57 15.07
C ILE A 62 -29.83 -6.93 14.60
N ARG A 63 -28.98 -7.96 14.55
CA ARG A 63 -29.43 -9.32 14.17
C ARG A 63 -30.40 -9.92 15.18
N ILE A 64 -30.19 -9.66 16.47
CA ILE A 64 -31.11 -10.07 17.53
C ILE A 64 -32.45 -9.33 17.37
N TYR A 65 -32.44 -8.04 17.03
CA TYR A 65 -33.65 -7.28 16.72
C TYR A 65 -34.42 -7.85 15.53
N LEU A 66 -33.73 -8.16 14.42
CA LEU A 66 -34.39 -8.78 13.27
C LEU A 66 -34.94 -10.18 13.59
N ALA A 67 -34.22 -10.94 14.41
CA ALA A 67 -34.68 -12.22 14.91
C ALA A 67 -35.89 -12.13 15.83
N LEU A 68 -36.01 -11.06 16.63
CA LEU A 68 -37.17 -10.84 17.51
C LEU A 68 -38.48 -10.89 16.75
N HIS A 69 -38.51 -10.44 15.50
CA HIS A 69 -39.73 -10.44 14.69
C HIS A 69 -40.05 -11.77 14.02
N THR A 70 -39.08 -12.68 13.92
CA THR A 70 -39.17 -13.87 13.03
C THR A 70 -39.00 -15.19 13.76
N PHE A 71 -38.47 -15.18 15.00
CA PHE A 71 -38.24 -16.39 15.76
C PHE A 71 -39.54 -17.05 16.20
N ASP A 72 -39.69 -18.35 15.91
CA ASP A 72 -40.87 -19.13 16.26
C ASP A 72 -40.69 -19.89 17.58
N PHE A 73 -41.34 -19.39 18.63
CA PHE A 73 -41.34 -20.01 19.96
C PHE A 73 -42.19 -21.28 20.06
N SER A 74 -42.92 -21.68 19.01
CA SER A 74 -43.67 -22.95 18.99
C SER A 74 -42.79 -24.15 18.66
N THR A 75 -41.57 -23.90 18.16
CA THR A 75 -40.58 -24.94 17.86
C THR A 75 -39.93 -25.49 19.13
N ASP A 76 -39.41 -26.72 19.07
CA ASP A 76 -38.67 -27.36 20.17
C ASP A 76 -37.21 -26.84 20.29
N VAL A 77 -36.85 -25.77 19.57
CA VAL A 77 -35.52 -25.20 19.59
C VAL A 77 -35.40 -24.21 20.76
N PRO A 78 -34.49 -24.42 21.71
CA PRO A 78 -34.30 -23.48 22.81
C PRO A 78 -33.90 -22.10 22.27
N PHE A 79 -34.57 -21.05 22.75
CA PHE A 79 -34.26 -19.67 22.37
C PHE A 79 -32.78 -19.30 22.64
N GLU A 80 -32.20 -19.82 23.72
CA GLU A 80 -30.77 -19.70 24.02
C GLU A 80 -29.88 -20.28 22.90
N HIS A 81 -30.25 -21.43 22.34
CA HIS A 81 -29.50 -22.05 21.25
C HIS A 81 -29.45 -21.14 20.03
N TYR A 82 -30.57 -20.50 19.70
CA TYR A 82 -30.67 -19.58 18.59
C TYR A 82 -29.79 -18.33 18.78
N LEU A 83 -29.82 -17.71 19.96
CA LEU A 83 -28.92 -16.59 20.28
C LEU A 83 -27.44 -16.99 20.17
N ASN A 84 -27.09 -18.18 20.67
CA ASN A 84 -25.73 -18.70 20.56
C ASN A 84 -25.31 -18.92 19.10
N CYS A 85 -26.23 -19.34 18.22
CA CYS A 85 -25.98 -19.45 16.79
C CYS A 85 -25.68 -18.10 16.14
N ILE A 86 -26.43 -17.04 16.48
CA ILE A 86 -26.14 -15.66 16.02
C ILE A 86 -24.74 -15.27 16.45
N VAL A 87 -24.41 -15.39 17.74
CA VAL A 87 -23.10 -14.99 18.28
C VAL A 87 -21.96 -15.78 17.62
N ARG A 88 -22.16 -17.08 17.37
CA ARG A 88 -21.19 -17.93 16.68
C ARG A 88 -21.00 -17.51 15.22
N SER A 89 -22.08 -17.22 14.51
CA SER A 89 -22.02 -16.72 13.13
C SER A 89 -21.25 -15.41 13.06
N MET A 90 -21.57 -14.47 13.96
CA MET A 90 -20.91 -13.17 14.05
C MET A 90 -19.40 -13.28 14.28
N ARG A 91 -18.98 -14.16 15.20
CA ARG A 91 -17.56 -14.46 15.41
C ARG A 91 -16.90 -15.00 14.13
N ASN A 92 -17.54 -15.95 13.46
CA ASN A 92 -16.97 -16.56 12.25
C ASN A 92 -16.85 -15.53 11.12
N ASP A 93 -17.87 -14.70 10.91
CA ASP A 93 -17.86 -13.63 9.92
C ASP A 93 -16.80 -12.58 10.22
N PHE A 94 -16.64 -12.18 11.49
CA PHE A 94 -15.58 -11.28 11.92
C PHE A 94 -14.20 -11.79 11.51
N TRP A 95 -13.85 -13.02 11.89
CA TRP A 95 -12.54 -13.59 11.55
C TRP A 95 -12.36 -13.77 10.05
N ARG A 96 -13.40 -14.20 9.33
CA ARG A 96 -13.36 -14.30 7.86
C ARG A 96 -13.04 -12.96 7.22
N ARG A 97 -13.66 -11.86 7.67
CA ARG A 97 -13.35 -10.50 7.19
C ARG A 97 -11.90 -10.12 7.50
N LYS A 98 -11.46 -10.33 8.75
CA LYS A 98 -10.10 -10.01 9.20
C LYS A 98 -9.03 -10.74 8.36
N TYR A 99 -9.23 -12.03 8.09
CA TYR A 99 -8.30 -12.81 7.26
C TYR A 99 -8.22 -12.28 5.83
N ILE A 100 -9.37 -11.93 5.22
CA ILE A 100 -9.40 -11.35 3.87
C ILE A 100 -8.70 -9.99 3.83
N GLU A 101 -8.88 -9.17 4.86
CA GLU A 101 -8.20 -7.86 4.96
C GLU A 101 -6.69 -8.02 5.08
N THR A 102 -6.22 -8.95 5.93
CA THR A 102 -4.79 -9.24 6.06
C THR A 102 -4.19 -9.76 4.76
N ASP A 103 -4.84 -10.74 4.11
CA ASP A 103 -4.38 -11.31 2.83
C ASP A 103 -4.28 -10.26 1.72
N LYS A 104 -5.28 -9.37 1.63
CA LYS A 104 -5.24 -8.23 0.69
C LYS A 104 -4.10 -7.28 1.01
N HIS A 105 -3.86 -6.97 2.28
CA HIS A 105 -2.81 -6.06 2.69
C HIS A 105 -1.42 -6.62 2.33
N ASP A 106 -1.20 -7.92 2.57
CA ASP A 106 0.05 -8.59 2.20
C ASP A 106 0.25 -8.62 0.68
N SER A 107 -0.81 -8.86 -0.10
CA SER A 107 -0.77 -8.79 -1.57
C SER A 107 -0.38 -7.39 -2.06
N ILE A 108 -1.00 -6.33 -1.52
CA ILE A 108 -0.71 -4.94 -1.93
C ILE A 108 0.74 -4.55 -1.59
N ILE A 109 1.23 -4.93 -0.42
CA ILE A 109 2.64 -4.69 -0.05
C ILE A 109 3.57 -5.38 -1.05
N ASN A 110 3.28 -6.64 -1.37
CA ASN A 110 4.11 -7.41 -2.29
C ASN A 110 4.15 -6.78 -3.69
N ASP A 111 3.00 -6.34 -4.21
CA ASP A 111 2.92 -5.66 -5.49
C ASP A 111 3.74 -4.37 -5.52
N TYR A 112 3.68 -3.56 -4.45
CA TYR A 112 4.48 -2.34 -4.33
C TYR A 112 5.99 -2.62 -4.29
N VAL A 113 6.40 -3.66 -3.55
CA VAL A 113 7.80 -4.08 -3.47
C VAL A 113 8.33 -4.54 -4.82
N ILE A 114 7.51 -5.28 -5.58
CA ILE A 114 7.84 -5.72 -6.94
C ILE A 114 8.02 -4.51 -7.85
N ASP A 115 7.04 -3.60 -7.88
CA ASP A 115 7.07 -2.41 -8.72
C ASP A 115 8.30 -1.53 -8.43
N TYR A 116 8.61 -1.31 -7.15
CA TYR A 116 9.80 -0.56 -6.75
C TYR A 116 11.10 -1.18 -7.29
N LYS A 117 11.26 -2.51 -7.17
CA LYS A 117 12.45 -3.22 -7.66
C LYS A 117 12.56 -3.18 -9.18
N LEU A 118 11.44 -3.30 -9.89
CA LEU A 118 11.40 -3.18 -11.34
C LEU A 118 11.81 -1.78 -11.78
N ASN A 119 11.30 -0.73 -11.13
CA ASN A 119 11.63 0.65 -11.42
C ASN A 119 13.12 0.96 -11.17
N GLN A 120 13.71 0.47 -10.07
CA GLN A 120 15.15 0.60 -9.82
C GLN A 120 15.99 -0.09 -10.90
N SER A 121 15.58 -1.29 -11.31
CA SER A 121 16.29 -2.05 -12.35
C SER A 121 16.20 -1.37 -13.71
N SER A 122 15.02 -0.85 -14.06
CA SER A 122 14.79 -0.09 -15.29
C SER A 122 15.66 1.16 -15.35
N LYS A 123 15.68 1.95 -14.27
CA LYS A 123 16.51 3.15 -14.16
C LYS A 123 18.00 2.86 -14.30
N TYR A 124 18.47 1.77 -13.69
CA TYR A 124 19.86 1.34 -13.82
C TYR A 124 20.23 0.99 -15.27
N ILE A 125 19.34 0.29 -15.98
CA ILE A 125 19.55 -0.05 -17.41
C ILE A 125 19.53 1.21 -18.27
N GLU A 126 18.60 2.12 -18.03
CA GLU A 126 18.51 3.41 -18.73
C GLU A 126 19.79 4.23 -18.55
N ASP A 127 20.29 4.32 -17.31
CA ASP A 127 21.54 5.03 -17.00
C ASP A 127 22.73 4.43 -17.75
N ILE A 128 22.85 3.09 -17.80
CA ILE A 128 23.92 2.42 -18.56
C ILE A 128 23.80 2.73 -20.05
N CYS A 129 22.59 2.60 -20.63
CA CYS A 129 22.35 2.88 -22.04
C CYS A 129 22.67 4.33 -22.38
N MET A 130 22.22 5.28 -21.55
CA MET A 130 22.50 6.71 -21.72
C MET A 130 24.01 7.00 -21.63
N ILE A 131 24.74 6.38 -20.69
CA ILE A 131 26.19 6.52 -20.60
C ILE A 131 26.87 5.99 -21.86
N LYS A 132 26.45 4.83 -22.35
CA LYS A 132 27.00 4.22 -23.57
C LYS A 132 26.79 5.11 -24.79
N GLU A 133 25.58 5.61 -24.99
CA GLU A 133 25.24 6.50 -26.09
C GLU A 133 26.05 7.81 -26.03
N LYS A 134 26.16 8.42 -24.83
CA LYS A 134 26.98 9.63 -24.63
C LYS A 134 28.45 9.38 -24.95
N ARG A 135 29.00 8.22 -24.57
CA ARG A 135 30.38 7.83 -24.92
C ARG A 135 30.57 7.69 -26.43
N GLU A 136 29.63 7.05 -27.12
CA GLU A 136 29.68 6.88 -28.58
C GLU A 136 29.58 8.23 -29.31
N LEU A 137 28.72 9.14 -28.84
CA LEU A 137 28.62 10.51 -29.36
C LEU A 137 29.92 11.29 -29.16
N LEU A 138 30.51 11.19 -27.97
CA LEU A 138 31.79 11.83 -27.66
C LEU A 138 32.91 11.29 -28.57
N ALA A 139 33.05 9.97 -28.67
CA ALA A 139 34.02 9.32 -29.53
C ALA A 139 33.84 9.73 -31.00
N SER A 140 32.59 9.79 -31.47
CA SER A 140 32.26 10.26 -32.82
C SER A 140 32.68 11.73 -33.03
N SER A 141 32.51 12.60 -32.03
CA SER A 141 32.91 14.00 -32.13
C SER A 141 34.43 14.22 -32.19
N LEU A 142 35.24 13.26 -31.71
CA LEU A 142 36.69 13.31 -31.85
C LEU A 142 37.15 13.02 -33.29
N THR A 143 36.30 12.41 -34.11
CA THR A 143 36.62 12.09 -35.50
C THR A 143 36.79 13.33 -36.38
N VAL A 144 36.11 14.44 -36.05
CA VAL A 144 36.20 15.72 -36.79
C VAL A 144 37.41 16.58 -36.42
N LEU A 145 38.16 16.18 -35.40
CA LEU A 145 39.38 16.87 -34.99
C LEU A 145 40.55 16.48 -35.89
N SER A 146 41.43 17.44 -36.17
CA SER A 146 42.74 17.13 -36.75
C SER A 146 43.56 16.27 -35.79
N ARG A 147 44.58 15.57 -36.31
CA ARG A 147 45.47 14.73 -35.48
C ARG A 147 46.04 15.47 -34.27
N PHE A 148 46.45 16.73 -34.45
CA PHE A 148 46.99 17.55 -33.37
C PHE A 148 45.91 17.95 -32.34
N GLU A 149 44.74 18.38 -32.82
CA GLU A 149 43.60 18.70 -31.95
C GLU A 149 43.12 17.48 -31.16
N ARG A 150 43.13 16.29 -31.77
CA ARG A 150 42.79 15.03 -31.10
C ARG A 150 43.77 14.71 -29.97
N ASN A 151 45.08 14.83 -30.21
CA ASN A 151 46.09 14.63 -29.15
C ASN A 151 45.89 15.60 -27.98
N VAL A 152 45.58 16.88 -28.25
CA VAL A 152 45.29 17.87 -27.20
C VAL A 152 43.99 17.52 -26.45
N ALA A 153 42.95 17.06 -27.16
CA ALA A 153 41.69 16.66 -26.56
C ALA A 153 41.83 15.40 -25.69
N GLU A 154 42.57 14.38 -26.14
CA GLU A 154 42.82 13.14 -25.39
C GLU A 154 43.57 13.38 -24.08
N LEU A 155 44.59 14.24 -24.10
CA LEU A 155 45.30 14.65 -22.89
C LEU A 155 44.39 15.44 -21.94
N LEU A 156 43.55 16.34 -22.47
CA LEU A 156 42.58 17.08 -21.66
C LEU A 156 41.51 16.15 -21.03
N MET A 157 41.07 15.11 -21.75
CA MET A 157 40.15 14.09 -21.24
C MET A 157 40.83 13.13 -20.25
N SER A 158 42.16 13.13 -20.18
CA SER A 158 42.97 12.40 -19.21
C SER A 158 43.41 13.28 -18.04
N ASP A 159 42.68 14.38 -17.79
CA ASP A 159 42.87 15.34 -16.70
C ASP A 159 44.19 16.14 -16.70
N TYR A 160 44.90 16.21 -17.84
CA TYR A 160 46.07 17.08 -17.97
C TYR A 160 45.66 18.55 -18.04
N THR A 161 46.36 19.40 -17.30
CA THR A 161 46.21 20.86 -17.39
C THR A 161 46.78 21.40 -18.71
N PRO A 162 46.28 22.54 -19.22
CA PRO A 162 46.81 23.14 -20.46
C PRO A 162 48.34 23.36 -20.45
N SER A 163 48.91 23.70 -19.29
CA SER A 163 50.35 23.88 -19.12
C SER A 163 51.13 22.56 -19.16
N GLU A 164 50.57 21.48 -18.60
CA GLU A 164 51.16 20.13 -18.69
C GLU A 164 51.11 19.61 -20.12
N ILE A 165 50.01 19.86 -20.85
CA ILE A 165 49.88 19.53 -22.26
C ILE A 165 50.92 20.29 -23.09
N ALA A 166 51.13 21.59 -22.82
CA ALA A 166 52.12 22.40 -23.51
C ALA A 166 53.54 21.86 -23.31
N LYS A 167 53.87 21.51 -22.06
CA LYS A 167 55.14 20.89 -21.70
C LYS A 167 55.34 19.52 -22.37
N GLN A 168 54.29 18.69 -22.38
CA GLN A 168 54.34 17.34 -22.96
C GLN A 168 54.45 17.34 -24.48
N LEU A 169 53.81 18.32 -25.14
CA LEU A 169 53.84 18.45 -26.60
C LEU A 169 54.98 19.35 -27.11
N GLY A 170 55.76 19.98 -26.22
CA GLY A 170 56.87 20.87 -26.58
C GLY A 170 56.43 22.14 -27.31
N ILE A 171 55.26 22.68 -26.97
CA ILE A 171 54.64 23.84 -27.63
C ILE A 171 54.32 24.94 -26.62
N LYS A 172 54.01 26.14 -27.12
CA LYS A 172 53.61 27.28 -26.26
C LYS A 172 52.19 27.08 -25.73
N ASP A 173 51.94 27.49 -24.49
CA ASP A 173 50.62 27.44 -23.84
C ASP A 173 49.51 28.03 -24.72
N LYS A 174 49.80 29.19 -25.36
CA LYS A 174 48.87 29.86 -26.28
C LYS A 174 48.37 28.93 -27.41
N VAL A 175 49.24 28.04 -27.91
CA VAL A 175 48.88 27.08 -28.97
C VAL A 175 47.95 25.99 -28.43
N VAL A 176 48.15 25.55 -27.19
CA VAL A 176 47.27 24.61 -26.50
C VAL A 176 45.89 25.23 -26.27
N TYR A 177 45.81 26.43 -25.69
CA TYR A 177 44.53 27.12 -25.46
C TYR A 177 43.75 27.34 -26.75
N ASN A 178 44.41 27.78 -27.81
CA ASN A 178 43.79 27.93 -29.13
C ASN A 178 43.27 26.58 -29.69
N SER A 179 43.99 25.49 -29.43
CA SER A 179 43.60 24.16 -29.88
C SER A 179 42.43 23.61 -29.08
N ILE A 180 42.40 23.80 -27.75
CA ILE A 180 41.26 23.50 -26.89
C ILE A 180 40.02 24.25 -27.38
N GLN A 181 40.15 25.54 -27.71
CA GLN A 181 39.04 26.34 -28.22
C GLN A 181 38.50 25.77 -29.55
N ARG A 182 39.40 25.42 -30.50
CA ARG A 182 39.00 24.79 -31.77
C ARG A 182 38.35 23.42 -31.56
N CYS A 183 38.86 22.61 -30.64
CA CYS A 183 38.25 21.32 -30.27
C CYS A 183 36.82 21.51 -29.80
N LYS A 184 36.60 22.42 -28.83
CA LYS A 184 35.28 22.75 -28.30
C LYS A 184 34.31 23.19 -29.40
N MET A 185 34.75 24.07 -30.31
CA MET A 185 33.89 24.54 -31.41
C MET A 185 33.52 23.43 -32.40
N LYS A 186 34.51 22.63 -32.84
CA LYS A 186 34.28 21.53 -33.79
C LYS A 186 33.40 20.42 -33.21
N MET A 187 33.69 20.00 -31.98
CA MET A 187 32.89 18.98 -31.29
C MET A 187 31.47 19.48 -31.03
N LYS A 188 31.30 20.73 -30.58
CA LYS A 188 29.97 21.33 -30.40
C LYS A 188 29.18 21.36 -31.71
N TYR A 189 29.80 21.80 -32.81
CA TYR A 189 29.13 21.82 -34.11
C TYR A 189 28.72 20.42 -34.58
N TYR A 190 29.60 19.43 -34.43
CA TYR A 190 29.30 18.04 -34.77
C TYR A 190 28.13 17.48 -33.95
N LEU A 191 28.14 17.70 -32.62
CA LEU A 191 27.09 17.22 -31.72
C LEU A 191 25.75 17.88 -32.02
N LEU A 192 25.73 19.20 -32.27
CA LEU A 192 24.50 19.91 -32.64
C LEU A 192 23.92 19.42 -33.97
N LYS A 193 24.77 19.14 -34.97
CA LYS A 193 24.31 18.62 -36.27
C LYS A 193 23.78 17.18 -36.21
N ARG A 194 24.09 16.43 -35.15
CA ARG A 194 23.61 15.05 -34.97
C ARG A 194 22.33 14.97 -34.15
N LEU A 195 21.97 16.04 -33.45
CA LEU A 195 20.76 16.15 -32.62
C LEU A 195 19.56 16.77 -33.35
N TYR A 196 19.78 17.32 -34.55
CA TYR A 196 18.79 17.93 -35.45
C TYR A 196 18.98 17.38 -36.87
#